data_AF-W6KSH6-F1
#
_entry.id   AF-W6KSH6-F1
#
_cell.length_a   1.000
_cell.length_b   1.000
_cell.length_c   1.000
_cell.angle_alpha   90.00
_cell.angle_beta   90.00
_cell.angle_gamma   90.00
#
_symmetry.space_group_name_H-M   'P 1'
#
loop_
_entity.id
_entity.type
_entity.pdbx_description
1 polymer ?
#
loop_
_entity_poly.entity_id
_entity_poly.type
_entity_poly.pdbx_seq_one_letter_code
_entity_poly.pdbx_strand_id
1 'polypeptide(L)'
;MSLDNVDAVNLCGALLVHPSVEMVSVKNNPKITLPSTPHFSRLVKGNRRITCLELEGTLLGEAVVQRLARAAASNKSLPPFPSSPQGNDVG
;
A
#
# COMPACT_ATOMS: atom_id res chain seq x y z
N MET A 1 5.50 14.49 -16.53
CA MET A 1 6.34 13.27 -16.47
C MET A 1 5.45 12.11 -16.06
N SER A 2 5.62 10.91 -16.62
CA SER A 2 4.82 9.73 -16.28
C SER A 2 5.73 8.69 -15.63
N LEU A 3 5.31 8.20 -14.47
CA LEU A 3 5.99 7.14 -13.72
C LEU A 3 5.87 5.82 -14.46
N ASP A 4 6.93 5.04 -14.44
CA ASP A 4 6.95 3.68 -14.98
C ASP A 4 6.99 2.61 -13.87
N ASN A 5 7.18 1.34 -14.26
CA ASN A 5 7.28 0.24 -13.31
C ASN A 5 8.47 0.38 -12.36
N VAL A 6 9.61 0.90 -12.81
CA VAL A 6 10.81 1.06 -11.98
C VAL A 6 10.52 2.09 -10.88
N ASP A 7 9.91 3.22 -11.27
CA ASP A 7 9.47 4.24 -10.31
C ASP A 7 8.47 3.67 -9.30
N ALA A 8 7.48 2.89 -9.76
CA ALA A 8 6.49 2.26 -8.89
C ALA A 8 7.11 1.27 -7.89
N VAL A 9 8.10 0.48 -8.34
CA VAL A 9 8.85 -0.47 -7.50
C VAL A 9 9.63 0.28 -6.43
N ASN A 10 10.34 1.33 -6.82
CA ASN A 10 11.13 2.16 -5.89
C ASN A 10 10.23 2.85 -4.86
N LEU A 11 9.12 3.41 -5.30
CA LEU A 11 8.10 4.01 -4.43
C LEU A 11 7.57 2.99 -3.42
N CYS A 12 7.17 1.80 -3.88
CA CYS A 12 6.69 0.73 -3.00
C CYS A 12 7.75 0.31 -1.97
N GLY A 13 9.03 0.25 -2.38
CA GLY A 13 10.14 -0.08 -1.49
C GLY A 13 10.31 0.97 -0.38
N ALA A 14 10.34 2.25 -0.74
CA ALA A 14 10.47 3.35 0.21
C ALA A 14 9.28 3.42 1.19
N LEU A 15 8.06 3.23 0.67
CA LEU A 15 6.84 3.32 1.47
C LEU A 15 6.62 2.10 2.36
N LEU A 16 7.27 0.96 2.11
CA LEU A 16 7.06 -0.25 2.91
C LEU A 16 7.39 -0.04 4.40
N VAL A 17 8.39 0.79 4.70
CA VAL A 17 8.86 1.09 6.06
C VAL A 17 8.50 2.52 6.51
N HIS A 18 7.83 3.29 5.67
CA HIS A 18 7.55 4.69 5.95
C HIS A 18 6.50 4.81 7.08
N PRO A 19 6.79 5.55 8.17
CA PRO A 19 6.01 5.47 9.40
C PRO A 19 4.67 6.23 9.37
N SER A 20 4.49 7.17 8.45
CA SER A 20 3.40 8.15 8.50
C SER A 20 2.60 8.34 7.21
N VAL A 21 2.96 7.68 6.10
CA VAL A 21 2.22 7.88 4.84
C VAL A 21 0.97 7.00 4.86
N GLU A 22 -0.18 7.64 4.70
CA GLU A 22 -1.48 6.97 4.71
C GLU A 22 -2.13 6.87 3.32
N MET A 23 -1.78 7.80 2.43
CA MET A 23 -2.34 7.91 1.09
C MET A 23 -1.25 7.91 0.03
N VAL A 24 -1.43 7.07 -0.99
CA VAL A 24 -0.54 6.98 -2.14
C VAL A 24 -1.39 7.12 -3.39
N SER A 25 -1.09 8.12 -4.22
CA SER A 25 -1.76 8.35 -5.49
C SER A 25 -0.75 8.39 -6.62
N VAL A 26 -0.89 7.47 -7.57
CA VAL A 26 -0.11 7.42 -8.81
C VAL A 26 -1.04 7.32 -10.02
N LYS A 27 -2.18 8.00 -9.96
CA LYS A 27 -3.18 8.09 -11.03
C LYS A 27 -2.56 8.57 -12.34
N ASN A 28 -3.18 8.16 -13.45
CA ASN A 28 -2.85 8.59 -14.82
C ASN A 28 -1.38 8.32 -15.21
N ASN A 29 -0.83 7.20 -14.75
CA ASN A 29 0.49 6.73 -15.14
C ASN A 29 0.37 5.45 -15.98
N PRO A 30 0.15 5.57 -17.31
CA PRO A 30 -0.06 4.41 -18.17
C PRO A 30 1.19 3.53 -18.32
N LYS A 31 2.38 4.03 -17.98
CA LYS A 31 3.61 3.24 -17.98
C LYS A 31 3.74 2.31 -16.76
N ILE A 32 2.89 2.48 -15.75
CA ILE A 32 2.71 1.51 -14.66
C ILE A 32 1.81 0.40 -15.19
N THR A 33 2.39 -0.78 -15.35
CA THR A 33 1.75 -1.96 -15.95
C THR A 33 1.80 -3.15 -14.99
N LEU A 34 1.19 -4.26 -15.37
CA LEU A 34 1.07 -5.49 -14.58
C LEU A 34 2.33 -5.94 -13.81
N PRO A 35 3.57 -5.83 -14.32
CA PRO A 35 4.77 -6.22 -13.57
C PRO A 35 4.95 -5.54 -12.21
N SER A 36 4.38 -4.36 -12.00
CA SER A 36 4.45 -3.64 -10.71
C SER A 36 3.39 -4.10 -9.68
N THR A 37 2.37 -4.86 -10.11
CA THR A 37 1.29 -5.40 -9.24
C THR A 37 1.78 -6.08 -7.94
N PRO A 38 2.77 -7.01 -7.96
CA PRO A 38 3.23 -7.65 -6.73
C PRO A 38 3.85 -6.68 -5.73
N HIS A 39 4.42 -5.56 -6.20
CA HIS A 39 5.00 -4.53 -5.33
C HIS A 39 3.92 -3.74 -4.60
N PHE A 40 2.87 -3.31 -5.29
CA PHE A 40 1.71 -2.69 -4.65
C PHE A 40 1.02 -3.66 -3.69
N SER A 41 0.90 -4.94 -4.04
CA SER A 41 0.33 -5.95 -3.13
C SER A 41 1.16 -6.13 -1.87
N ARG A 42 2.50 -6.16 -2.00
CA ARG A 42 3.42 -6.22 -0.86
C ARG A 42 3.33 -4.95 -0.01
N LEU A 43 3.26 -3.78 -0.64
CA LEU A 43 3.12 -2.50 0.04
C LEU A 43 1.88 -2.46 0.94
N VAL A 44 0.71 -2.78 0.39
CA VAL A 44 -0.57 -2.74 1.12
C VAL A 44 -0.61 -3.74 2.28
N LYS A 45 -0.02 -4.93 2.10
CA LYS A 45 0.05 -5.96 3.15
C LYS A 45 1.10 -5.65 4.22
N GLY A 46 2.23 -5.08 3.81
CA GLY A 46 3.40 -4.86 4.65
C GLY A 46 3.35 -3.53 5.42
N ASN A 47 2.67 -2.52 4.89
CA ASN A 47 2.47 -1.25 5.57
C ASN A 47 0.97 -0.99 5.85
N ARG A 48 0.56 -1.26 7.09
CA ARG A 48 -0.81 -1.05 7.58
C ARG A 48 -1.20 0.42 7.79
N ARG A 49 -0.27 1.37 7.62
CA ARG A 49 -0.60 2.80 7.64
C ARG A 49 -1.25 3.24 6.34
N ILE A 50 -0.94 2.59 5.22
CA ILE A 50 -1.52 2.92 3.93
C ILE A 50 -2.98 2.47 3.92
N THR A 51 -3.88 3.44 3.97
CA THR A 51 -5.33 3.25 3.97
C THR A 51 -5.98 3.66 2.65
N CYS A 52 -5.26 4.41 1.82
CA CYS A 52 -5.75 4.85 0.50
C CYS A 52 -4.67 4.62 -0.57
N LEU A 53 -5.02 3.86 -1.61
CA LEU A 53 -4.16 3.58 -2.76
C LEU A 53 -4.93 3.82 -4.05
N GLU A 54 -4.51 4.84 -4.79
CA GLU A 54 -5.16 5.31 -6.01
C GLU A 54 -4.29 5.03 -7.23
N LEU A 55 -4.82 4.21 -8.15
CA LEU A 55 -4.11 3.65 -9.31
C LEU A 55 -4.91 3.80 -10.61
N GLU A 56 -5.98 4.61 -10.62
CA GLU A 56 -6.80 4.84 -11.81
C GLU A 56 -5.97 5.42 -12.95
N GLY A 57 -6.20 4.98 -14.19
CA GLY A 57 -5.39 5.42 -15.33
C GLY A 57 -4.00 4.80 -15.43
N THR A 58 -3.71 3.75 -14.65
CA THR A 58 -2.58 2.83 -14.89
C THR A 58 -3.02 1.65 -15.78
N LEU A 59 -2.05 0.89 -16.31
CA LEU A 59 -2.28 -0.33 -17.09
C LEU A 59 -2.13 -1.61 -16.24
N LEU A 60 -2.52 -1.55 -14.97
CA LEU A 60 -2.62 -2.72 -14.08
C LEU A 60 -3.88 -3.56 -14.35
N GLY A 61 -4.86 -2.98 -15.06
CA GLY A 61 -6.19 -3.56 -15.21
C GLY A 61 -7.11 -3.16 -14.07
N GLU A 62 -8.34 -2.79 -14.41
CA GLU A 62 -9.32 -2.22 -13.46
C GLU A 62 -9.59 -3.15 -12.26
N ALA A 63 -9.74 -4.46 -12.50
CA ALA A 63 -9.95 -5.44 -11.44
C ALA A 63 -8.79 -5.47 -10.42
N VAL A 64 -7.55 -5.30 -10.89
CA VAL A 64 -6.37 -5.26 -10.02
C VAL A 64 -6.36 -3.96 -9.21
N VAL A 65 -6.64 -2.83 -9.86
CA VAL A 65 -6.75 -1.51 -9.21
C VAL A 65 -7.78 -1.55 -8.10
N GLN A 66 -9.01 -2.01 -8.39
CA GLN A 66 -10.07 -2.10 -7.39
C GLN A 66 -9.72 -3.04 -6.24
N ARG A 67 -9.08 -4.18 -6.53
CA ARG A 67 -8.65 -5.13 -5.49
C ARG A 67 -7.61 -4.51 -4.55
N LEU A 68 -6.63 -3.80 -5.10
CA LEU A 68 -5.57 -3.14 -4.33
C LEU A 68 -6.13 -1.98 -3.50
N ALA A 69 -7.03 -1.17 -4.06
CA ALA A 69 -7.70 -0.09 -3.35
C ALA A 69 -8.53 -0.62 -2.16
N ARG A 70 -9.31 -1.69 -2.35
CA ARG A 70 -10.06 -2.34 -1.26
C ARG A 70 -9.14 -2.90 -0.17
N ALA A 71 -8.01 -3.49 -0.57
CA ALA A 71 -7.03 -4.02 0.38
C ALA A 71 -6.35 -2.91 1.20
N ALA A 72 -6.11 -1.74 0.62
CA ALA A 72 -5.62 -0.58 1.36
C ALA A 72 -6.68 -0.08 2.34
N ALA A 73 -7.93 0.08 1.89
CA ALA A 73 -9.02 0.56 2.73
C ALA A 73 -9.28 -0.33 3.97
N SER A 74 -9.08 -1.64 3.87
CA SER A 74 -9.23 -2.56 5.01
C SER A 74 -8.16 -2.40 6.09
N ASN A 75 -7.03 -1.73 5.81
CA ASN A 75 -6.06 -1.39 6.84
C ASN A 75 -6.63 -0.39 7.86
N LYS A 76 -7.60 0.44 7.46
CA LYS A 76 -8.30 1.38 8.37
C LYS A 76 -9.16 0.66 9.42
N SER A 77 -9.70 -0.51 9.07
CA SER A 77 -10.56 -1.29 9.97
C SER A 77 -9.79 -2.22 10.90
N LEU A 78 -8.48 -2.36 10.71
CA LEU A 78 -7.65 -3.13 11.62
C LEU A 78 -7.30 -2.28 12.83
N PRO A 79 -7.48 -2.77 14.07
CA PRO A 79 -6.98 -2.08 15.24
C PRO A 79 -5.46 -1.87 15.07
N PRO A 80 -4.92 -0.71 15.49
CA PRO A 80 -3.48 -0.44 15.43
C PRO A 80 -2.75 -1.38 16.40
N PHE A 81 -2.42 -2.58 15.93
CA PHE A 81 -1.85 -3.69 16.71
C PHE A 81 -2.73 -4.15 17.91
N PRO A 82 -2.71 -5.45 18.27
CA PRO A 82 -2.97 -5.81 19.65
C PRO A 82 -1.79 -5.27 20.47
N SER A 83 -2.01 -4.23 21.26
CA SER A 83 -1.13 -3.88 22.37
C SER A 83 -0.97 -5.13 23.24
N SER A 84 0.20 -5.76 23.19
CA SER A 84 0.53 -6.79 24.18
C SER A 84 0.60 -6.11 25.56
N PRO A 85 0.04 -6.74 26.62
CA PRO A 85 -0.19 -6.09 27.90
C PRO A 85 1.13 -5.77 28.63
N GLN A 86 1.21 -4.57 29.21
CA GLN A 86 2.12 -4.28 30.32
C GLN A 86 1.70 -5.11 31.53
N GLY A 87 2.66 -5.73 32.21
CA GLY A 87 2.54 -6.18 33.59
C GLY A 87 2.05 -7.61 33.77
N ASN A 88 2.97 -8.46 34.23
CA ASN A 88 2.74 -9.16 35.49
C ASN A 88 4.03 -9.01 36.30
N ASP A 89 4.06 -7.95 37.10
CA ASP A 89 4.73 -7.93 38.38
C ASP A 89 3.99 -8.93 39.27
N VAL A 90 4.68 -10.00 39.68
CA VAL A 90 4.17 -10.95 40.67
C VAL A 90 5.26 -11.21 41.70
N GLY A 91 5.13 -10.54 42.86
CA GLY A 91 5.56 -11.03 44.17
C GLY A 91 7.02 -10.85 44.53
#